data_AF-A0A702BBR7-F1
#
_entry.id   AF-A0A702BBR7-F1
#
_cell.length_a   1.000
_cell.length_b   1.000
_cell.length_c   1.000
_cell.angle_alpha   90.00
_cell.angle_beta   90.00
_cell.angle_gamma   90.00
#
_symmetry.space_group_name_H-M   'P 1'
#
loop_
_entity.id
_entity.type
_entity.pdbx_description
1 polymer ?
#
loop_
_entity_poly.entity_id
_entity_poly.type
_entity_poly.pdbx_seq_one_letter_code
_entity_poly.pdbx_strand_id
1 'polypeptide(L)'
;IGIDPLSLHFLAAMLPAIALGSIGVAGVGGGGTFAALIVLSTLNFPVALVGIFIAIEPIVDMARTALNVNGSMMSGVLANRILNNHTADDMPAVIDRP
;
A
#
# COMPACT_ATOMS: atom_id res chain seq x y z
N ILE A 1 11.29 -23.71 -11.24
CA ILE A 1 10.33 -22.81 -11.92
C ILE A 1 11.16 -21.74 -12.62
N GLY A 2 11.40 -21.87 -13.92
CA GLY A 2 12.29 -20.98 -14.69
C GLY A 2 11.65 -19.64 -15.03
N ILE A 3 11.01 -19.02 -14.04
CA ILE A 3 10.26 -17.77 -14.19
C ILE A 3 11.23 -16.65 -13.83
N ASP A 4 11.37 -15.67 -14.71
CA ASP A 4 12.10 -14.45 -14.39
C ASP A 4 11.21 -13.51 -13.56
N PRO A 5 11.52 -13.29 -12.27
CA PRO A 5 10.71 -12.44 -11.39
C PRO A 5 10.76 -10.96 -11.78
N LEU A 6 11.72 -10.53 -12.59
CA LEU A 6 11.82 -9.16 -13.07
C LEU A 6 11.23 -8.99 -14.48
N SER A 7 10.76 -10.07 -15.11
CA SER A 7 10.11 -9.97 -16.41
C SER A 7 8.84 -9.12 -16.32
N LEU A 8 8.67 -8.23 -17.30
CA LEU A 8 7.50 -7.35 -17.35
C LEU A 8 6.18 -8.15 -17.41
N HIS A 9 6.19 -9.30 -18.07
CA HIS A 9 5.04 -10.20 -18.13
C HIS A 9 4.63 -10.72 -16.74
N PHE A 10 5.60 -11.17 -15.94
CA PHE A 10 5.33 -11.62 -14.58
C PHE A 10 4.83 -10.47 -13.68
N LEU A 11 5.49 -9.31 -13.73
CA LEU A 11 5.09 -8.14 -12.97
C LEU A 11 3.68 -7.65 -13.35
N ALA A 12 3.33 -7.68 -14.64
CA ALA A 12 2.01 -7.29 -15.13
C ALA A 12 0.91 -8.24 -14.65
N ALA A 13 1.17 -9.54 -14.55
CA ALA A 13 0.24 -10.51 -13.98
C ALA A 13 0.14 -10.40 -12.45
N MET A 14 1.25 -10.11 -11.79
CA MET A 14 1.35 -10.03 -10.32
C MET A 14 0.66 -8.77 -9.76
N LEU A 15 0.77 -7.63 -10.44
CA LEU A 15 0.21 -6.34 -9.98
C LEU A 15 -1.30 -6.40 -9.67
N PRO A 16 -2.18 -6.85 -10.58
CA PRO A 16 -3.61 -6.94 -10.26
C PRO A 16 -3.92 -7.99 -9.18
N ALA A 17 -3.18 -9.10 -9.15
CA ALA A 17 -3.35 -10.13 -8.12
C ALA A 17 -3.06 -9.58 -6.71
N ILE A 18 -1.96 -8.82 -6.56
CA ILE A 18 -1.61 -8.18 -5.27
C ILE A 18 -2.60 -7.06 -4.93
N ALA A 19 -2.97 -6.21 -5.89
CA ALA A 19 -3.89 -5.09 -5.65
C ALA A 19 -5.28 -5.58 -5.20
N LEU A 20 -5.87 -6.53 -5.93
CA LEU A 20 -7.18 -7.09 -5.60
C LEU A 20 -7.13 -7.96 -4.35
N GLY A 21 -6.08 -8.77 -4.21
CA GLY A 21 -5.86 -9.59 -3.01
C GLY A 21 -5.72 -8.75 -1.74
N SER A 22 -5.03 -7.61 -1.82
CA SER A 22 -4.87 -6.70 -0.67
C SER A 22 -6.17 -6.04 -0.26
N ILE A 23 -7.04 -5.68 -1.20
CA ILE A 23 -8.37 -5.13 -0.89
C ILE A 23 -9.23 -6.19 -0.21
N GLY A 24 -9.19 -7.44 -0.70
CA GLY A 24 -9.97 -8.55 -0.14
C GLY A 24 -9.57 -8.97 1.28
N VAL A 25 -8.37 -8.60 1.73
CA VAL A 25 -7.82 -8.92 3.07
C VAL A 25 -7.97 -7.75 4.04
N ALA A 26 -8.55 -6.62 3.62
CA ALA A 26 -8.80 -5.51 4.52
C ALA A 26 -9.73 -5.92 5.68
N GLY A 27 -9.25 -5.85 6.91
CA GLY A 27 -10.04 -6.11 8.12
C GLY A 27 -10.00 -7.55 8.65
N VAL A 28 -9.25 -8.48 8.03
CA VAL A 28 -8.99 -9.81 8.61
C VAL A 28 -7.66 -9.83 9.38
N GLY A 29 -7.61 -10.55 10.51
CA GLY A 29 -6.37 -10.70 11.28
C GLY A 29 -5.31 -11.51 10.52
N GLY A 30 -4.02 -11.17 10.65
CA GLY A 30 -2.92 -11.85 9.94
C GLY A 30 -2.71 -11.39 8.49
N GLY A 31 -2.86 -10.08 8.24
CA GLY A 31 -3.04 -9.52 6.89
C GLY A 31 -1.89 -9.77 5.89
N GLY A 32 -0.65 -10.03 6.34
CA GLY A 32 0.44 -10.45 5.44
C GLY A 32 0.26 -11.87 4.91
N THR A 33 -0.07 -12.80 5.81
CA THR A 33 -0.17 -14.23 5.54
C THR A 33 -1.36 -14.57 4.64
N PHE A 34 -2.54 -14.02 4.91
CA PHE A 34 -3.73 -14.26 4.09
C PHE A 34 -3.59 -13.67 2.68
N ALA A 35 -3.00 -12.49 2.55
CA ALA A 35 -2.70 -11.90 1.25
C ALA A 35 -1.72 -12.78 0.44
N ALA A 36 -0.67 -13.31 1.09
CA ALA A 36 0.29 -14.19 0.43
C ALA A 36 -0.35 -15.49 -0.07
N LEU A 37 -1.26 -16.11 0.71
CA LEU A 37 -2.00 -17.31 0.30
C LEU A 37 -2.86 -17.05 -0.93
N ILE A 38 -3.61 -15.94 -0.94
CA ILE A 38 -4.46 -15.55 -2.06
C ILE A 38 -3.60 -15.31 -3.30
N VAL A 39 -2.57 -14.46 -3.21
CA VAL A 39 -1.71 -14.10 -4.36
C VAL A 39 -1.01 -15.33 -4.94
N LEU A 40 -0.41 -16.18 -4.11
CA LEU A 40 0.25 -17.40 -4.58
C LEU A 40 -0.74 -18.36 -5.24
N SER A 41 -1.93 -18.53 -4.67
CA SER A 41 -2.99 -19.35 -5.30
C SER A 41 -3.44 -18.75 -6.64
N THR A 42 -3.56 -17.43 -6.72
CA THR A 42 -4.03 -16.73 -7.94
C THR A 42 -3.03 -16.85 -9.08
N LEU A 43 -1.73 -16.89 -8.77
CA LEU A 43 -0.65 -17.07 -9.72
C LEU A 43 -0.29 -18.56 -9.95
N ASN A 44 -1.09 -19.48 -9.41
CA ASN A 44 -0.86 -20.92 -9.48
C ASN A 44 0.53 -21.35 -8.94
N PHE A 45 1.02 -20.66 -7.92
CA PHE A 45 2.28 -20.96 -7.22
C PHE A 45 2.03 -21.81 -5.97
N PRO A 46 3.05 -22.56 -5.49
CA PRO A 46 2.90 -23.37 -4.29
C PRO A 46 2.62 -22.53 -3.04
N VAL A 47 1.45 -22.71 -2.43
CA VAL A 47 1.07 -22.00 -1.19
C VAL A 47 1.96 -22.36 0.01
N ALA A 48 2.68 -23.49 -0.06
CA ALA A 48 3.66 -23.88 0.95
C ALA A 48 4.79 -22.85 1.13
N LEU A 49 5.04 -21.99 0.14
CA LEU A 49 5.99 -20.88 0.25
C LEU A 49 5.60 -19.86 1.33
N VAL A 50 4.33 -19.79 1.70
CA VAL A 50 3.87 -18.96 2.83
C VAL A 50 4.52 -19.40 4.14
N GLY A 51 4.83 -20.69 4.31
CA GLY A 51 5.53 -21.17 5.51
C GLY A 51 6.90 -20.52 5.70
N ILE A 52 7.61 -20.25 4.59
CA ILE A 52 8.90 -19.53 4.61
C ILE A 52 8.65 -18.04 4.86
N PHE A 53 7.64 -17.46 4.22
CA PHE A 53 7.27 -16.06 4.42
C PHE A 53 6.89 -15.73 5.86
N ILE A 54 6.15 -16.61 6.55
CA ILE A 54 5.74 -16.41 7.95
C ILE A 54 6.96 -16.15 8.86
N ALA A 55 8.11 -16.78 8.58
CA ALA A 55 9.32 -16.57 9.39
C ALA A 55 9.87 -15.12 9.31
N ILE A 56 9.65 -14.43 8.19
CA ILE A 56 10.08 -13.04 7.98
C ILE A 56 8.93 -12.03 8.09
N GLU A 57 7.71 -12.51 8.30
CA GLU A 57 6.48 -11.70 8.31
C GLU A 57 6.54 -10.53 9.30
N PRO A 58 7.08 -10.66 10.53
CA PRO A 58 7.16 -9.52 11.45
C PRO A 58 7.97 -8.34 10.88
N ILE A 59 9.03 -8.60 10.12
CA ILE A 59 9.85 -7.55 9.48
C ILE A 59 9.04 -6.86 8.38
N VAL A 60 8.33 -7.65 7.58
CA VAL A 60 7.52 -7.14 6.46
C VAL A 60 6.33 -6.33 6.97
N ASP A 61 5.67 -6.78 8.04
CA ASP A 61 4.53 -6.07 8.63
C ASP A 61 4.95 -4.76 9.29
N MET A 62 6.11 -4.74 9.96
CA MET A 62 6.71 -3.51 10.45
C MET A 62 7.03 -2.53 9.31
N ALA A 63 7.56 -3.00 8.19
CA ALA A 63 7.82 -2.16 7.01
C ALA A 63 6.53 -1.60 6.41
N ARG A 64 5.48 -2.43 6.30
CA ARG A 64 4.14 -2.00 5.86
C ARG A 64 3.59 -0.90 6.76
N THR A 65 3.67 -1.08 8.08
CA THR A 65 3.20 -0.08 9.05
C THR A 65 3.99 1.23 8.93
N ALA A 66 5.32 1.14 8.82
CA ALA A 66 6.18 2.32 8.69
C ALA A 66 5.84 3.15 7.45
N LEU A 67 5.63 2.51 6.30
CA LEU A 67 5.24 3.19 5.06
C LEU A 67 3.84 3.82 5.14
N ASN A 68 2.88 3.13 5.76
CA ASN A 68 1.52 3.64 5.93
C ASN A 68 1.48 4.87 6.87
N VAL A 69 2.28 4.87 7.93
CA VAL A 69 2.43 6.03 8.83
C VAL A 69 3.13 7.19 8.12
N ASN A 70 4.21 6.93 7.38
CA ASN A 70 4.91 7.98 6.63
C ASN A 70 4.00 8.62 5.55
N GLY A 71 3.24 7.80 4.83
CA GLY A 71 2.30 8.26 3.81
C GLY A 71 1.17 9.12 4.39
N SER A 72 0.63 8.77 5.56
CA SER A 72 -0.44 9.56 6.20
C SER A 72 0.07 10.91 6.70
N MET A 73 1.30 10.98 7.22
CA MET A 73 1.96 12.23 7.57
C MET A 73 2.20 13.13 6.35
N MET A 74 2.73 12.56 5.26
CA MET A 74 2.95 13.29 4.00
C MET A 74 1.64 13.84 3.43
N SER A 75 0.59 13.01 3.40
CA SER A 75 -0.75 13.42 2.94
C SER A 75 -1.32 14.55 3.79
N GLY A 76 -1.17 14.50 5.12
CA GLY A 76 -1.60 15.59 6.02
C GLY A 76 -0.90 16.91 5.75
N VAL A 77 0.44 16.89 5.55
CA VAL A 77 1.22 18.08 5.20
C VAL A 77 0.79 18.62 3.82
N LEU A 78 0.61 17.74 2.84
CA LEU A 78 0.21 18.12 1.49
C LEU A 78 -1.21 18.72 1.49
N ALA A 79 -2.16 18.09 2.17
CA ALA A 79 -3.52 18.59 2.33
C ALA A 79 -3.53 19.97 2.99
N ASN A 80 -2.76 20.17 4.07
CA ASN A 80 -2.64 21.48 4.71
C ASN A 80 -2.09 22.55 3.74
N ARG A 81 -1.07 22.24 2.94
CA ARG A 81 -0.55 23.19 1.94
C ARG A 81 -1.59 23.51 0.87
N ILE A 82 -2.25 22.50 0.32
CA ILE A 82 -3.27 22.68 -0.73
C ILE A 82 -4.43 23.53 -0.20
N LEU A 83 -4.95 23.22 0.99
CA LEU A 83 -6.06 23.96 1.61
C LEU A 83 -5.68 25.41 1.95
N ASN A 84 -4.48 25.66 2.49
CA ASN A 84 -4.01 27.03 2.76
C ASN A 84 -3.80 27.84 1.48
N ASN A 85 -3.36 27.20 0.39
CA ASN A 85 -3.22 27.89 -0.91
C ASN A 85 -4.59 28.24 -1.51
N HIS A 86 -5.60 27.37 -1.35
CA HIS A 86 -6.97 27.69 -1.76
C HIS A 86 -7.63 28.76 -0.88
N THR A 87 -7.37 28.75 0.43
CA THR A 87 -7.90 29.79 1.34
C THR A 87 -7.29 31.16 1.07
N ALA A 88 -6.02 31.22 0.63
CA ALA A 88 -5.37 32.46 0.23
C ALA A 88 -5.95 33.08 -1.05
N ASP A 89 -6.38 32.24 -2.01
CA ASP A 89 -7.03 32.67 -3.25
C ASP A 89 -8.52 33.04 -3.06
N ASP A 90 -9.20 32.43 -2.07
CA ASP A 90 -10.61 32.70 -1.72
C ASP A 90 -10.80 33.80 -0.67
N MET A 91 -9.74 34.50 -0.23
CA MET A 91 -9.91 35.68 0.62
C MET A 91 -10.52 36.83 -0.20
N PRO A 92 -11.77 37.28 0.06
CA PRO A 92 -12.21 38.56 -0.45
C PRO A 92 -11.29 39.65 0.11
N ALA A 93 -11.00 40.69 -0.69
CA ALA A 93 -10.19 41.86 -0.34
C ALA A 93 -10.85 42.75 0.73
N VAL A 94 -11.32 42.16 1.82
CA VAL A 94 -12.04 42.79 2.91
C VAL A 94 -11.29 42.42 4.18
N ILE A 95 -10.99 43.44 4.97
CA ILE A 95 -10.18 43.42 6.18
C ILE A 95 -8.67 43.67 5.94
N ASP A 96 -8.37 44.78 5.26
CA ASP A 96 -7.28 45.66 5.73
C ASP A 96 -7.59 46.02 7.19
N ARG A 97 -6.76 45.56 8.13
CA ARG A 97 -6.90 45.89 9.56
C ARG A 97 -6.04 47.12 9.84
N PRO A 98 -6.52 48.07 10.67
CA PRO A 98 -5.70 49.22 11.08
C PRO A 98 -4.45 48.77 11.86
#